data_AF-A0A536FLQ5-F1
#
_entry.id   AF-A0A536FLQ5-F1
#
_cell.length_a   1.000
_cell.length_b   1.000
_cell.length_c   1.000
_cell.angle_alpha   90.00
_cell.angle_beta   90.00
_cell.angle_gamma   90.00
#
_symmetry.space_group_name_H-M   'P 1'
#
loop_
_entity.id
_entity.type
_entity.pdbx_description
1 polymer ?
#
loop_
_entity_poly.entity_id
_entity_poly.type
_entity_poly.pdbx_seq_one_letter_code
_entity_poly.pdbx_strand_id
1 'polypeptide(L)'
;MDPAETARGYIHDFHDGTLKLIADKERGVLVGATLVTPRAGEILGELVVALKLGTPLRELADVIHPFPAFNRVLGAAFEQLASKVT
;
A
#
# COMPACT_ATOMS: atom_id res chain seq x y z
N MET A 1 7.08 -5.60 -2.27
CA MET A 1 8.08 -4.71 -1.65
C MET A 1 8.13 -5.03 -0.16
N ASP A 2 9.26 -4.79 0.49
CA ASP A 2 9.40 -5.04 1.92
C ASP A 2 9.20 -3.74 2.73
N PRO A 3 8.18 -3.64 3.60
CA PRO A 3 8.00 -2.50 4.50
C PRO A 3 9.14 -2.27 5.49
N ALA A 4 9.97 -3.28 5.78
CA ALA A 4 11.17 -3.17 6.61
C ALA A 4 12.19 -2.18 6.05
N GLU A 5 12.32 -2.12 4.72
CA GLU A 5 13.27 -1.23 4.03
C GLU A 5 12.83 0.24 4.01
N THR A 6 11.64 0.57 4.52
CA THR A 6 11.18 1.96 4.63
C THR A 6 11.81 2.66 5.82
N ALA A 7 11.88 4.00 5.80
CA ALA A 7 12.40 4.78 6.93
C ALA A 7 11.70 4.45 8.26
N ARG A 8 10.38 4.23 8.24
CA ARG A 8 9.64 3.85 9.45
C ARG A 8 9.92 2.41 9.88
N GLY A 9 10.08 1.49 8.93
CA GLY A 9 10.49 0.10 9.20
C GLY A 9 11.88 0.04 9.85
N TYR A 10 12.84 0.75 9.26
CA TYR A 10 14.22 0.84 9.73
C TYR A 10 14.32 1.35 11.18
N ILE A 11 13.69 2.49 11.51
CA ILE A 11 13.73 3.03 12.89
C ILE A 11 12.96 2.18 13.91
N HIS A 12 12.09 1.29 13.44
CA HIS A 12 11.35 0.36 14.29
C HIS A 12 12.09 -0.98 14.47
N ASP A 13 13.25 -1.16 13.84
CA ASP A 13 14.01 -2.42 13.84
C ASP A 13 13.16 -3.61 13.38
N PHE A 14 12.32 -3.38 12.36
CA PHE A 14 11.51 -4.40 11.73
C PHE A 14 12.28 -5.03 10.56
N HIS A 15 12.22 -6.37 10.46
CA HIS A 15 12.89 -7.16 9.43
C HIS A 15 11.89 -8.11 8.76
N ASP A 16 12.14 -8.44 7.49
CA ASP A 16 11.42 -9.45 6.71
C ASP A 16 9.89 -9.23 6.62
N GLY A 17 9.50 -8.14 5.96
CA GLY A 17 8.11 -7.82 5.70
C GLY A 17 7.65 -8.13 4.27
N THR A 18 6.36 -7.90 4.03
CA THR A 18 5.82 -8.03 2.68
C THR A 18 4.61 -7.14 2.47
N LEU A 19 4.58 -6.49 1.31
CA LEU A 19 3.38 -5.89 0.74
C LEU A 19 3.17 -6.44 -0.67
N LYS A 20 1.96 -6.96 -0.88
CA LYS A 20 1.42 -7.38 -2.18
C LYS A 20 0.08 -6.69 -2.41
N LEU A 21 -0.06 -6.06 -3.56
CA LEU A 21 -1.30 -5.43 -4.03
C LEU A 21 -1.73 -6.11 -5.34
N ILE A 22 -3.02 -6.29 -5.52
CA ILE A 22 -3.63 -6.92 -6.69
C ILE A 22 -4.67 -5.97 -7.26
N ALA A 23 -4.62 -5.72 -8.55
CA ALA A 23 -5.55 -4.84 -9.25
C ALA A 23 -6.30 -5.56 -10.37
N ASP A 24 -7.52 -5.11 -10.63
CA ASP A 24 -8.23 -5.39 -11.87
C ASP A 24 -7.70 -4.45 -12.95
N LYS A 25 -7.11 -5.02 -14.00
CA LYS A 25 -6.48 -4.24 -15.07
C LYS A 25 -7.49 -3.51 -15.94
N GLU A 26 -8.67 -4.08 -16.17
CA GLU A 26 -9.71 -3.45 -17.01
C GLU A 26 -10.36 -2.29 -16.27
N ARG A 27 -10.62 -2.46 -14.98
CA ARG A 27 -11.31 -1.45 -14.15
C ARG A 27 -10.37 -0.41 -13.54
N GLY A 28 -9.07 -0.71 -13.43
CA GLY A 28 -8.10 0.20 -12.81
C GLY A 28 -8.25 0.37 -11.31
N VAL A 29 -8.76 -0.66 -10.61
CA VAL A 29 -9.07 -0.62 -9.17
C VAL A 29 -8.35 -1.72 -8.40
N LEU A 30 -8.11 -1.49 -7.11
CA LEU A 30 -7.59 -2.50 -6.20
C LEU A 30 -8.64 -3.61 -5.99
N VAL A 31 -8.23 -4.88 -6.01
CA VAL A 31 -9.09 -6.06 -5.76
C VAL A 31 -8.51 -7.03 -4.71
N GLY A 32 -7.26 -6.83 -4.29
CA GLY A 32 -6.71 -7.57 -3.16
C GLY A 32 -5.45 -6.94 -2.59
N ALA A 33 -5.17 -7.24 -1.33
CA ALA A 33 -3.96 -6.82 -0.65
C ALA A 33 -3.50 -7.88 0.37
N THR A 34 -2.19 -7.99 0.57
CA THR A 34 -1.57 -8.78 1.63
C THR A 34 -0.44 -7.95 2.22
N LEU A 35 -0.40 -7.86 3.56
CA LEU A 35 0.54 -7.01 4.27
C LEU A 35 1.06 -7.71 5.53
N VAL A 36 2.38 -7.73 5.67
CA VAL A 36 3.13 -8.17 6.85
C VAL A 36 4.03 -7.01 7.25
N THR A 37 3.66 -6.33 8.34
CA THR A 37 4.35 -5.17 8.91
C THR A 37 3.82 -4.89 10.31
N PRO A 38 4.58 -4.23 11.21
CA PRO A 38 4.02 -3.71 12.45
C PRO A 38 2.82 -2.79 12.16
N ARG A 39 1.78 -2.93 12.97
CA ARG A 39 0.53 -2.16 12.80
C ARG A 39 -0.22 -2.44 11.49
N ALA A 40 -0.08 -3.64 10.93
CA ALA A 40 -0.81 -4.06 9.72
C ALA A 40 -2.33 -3.89 9.88
N GLY A 41 -2.88 -4.15 11.07
CA GLY A 41 -4.32 -3.99 11.34
C GLY A 41 -4.82 -2.57 11.09
N GLU A 42 -4.06 -1.55 11.50
CA GLU A 42 -4.42 -0.15 11.27
C GLU A 42 -4.28 0.27 9.81
N ILE A 43 -3.29 -0.27 9.09
CA ILE A 43 -3.08 0.01 7.67
C ILE A 43 -4.15 -0.67 6.80
N LEU A 44 -4.60 -1.87 7.20
CA LEU A 44 -5.66 -2.59 6.51
C LEU A 44 -6.97 -1.80 6.47
N GLY A 45 -7.24 -0.91 7.42
CA GLY A 45 -8.41 -0.03 7.38
C GLY A 45 -8.48 0.80 6.10
N GLU A 46 -7.37 1.39 5.68
CA GLU A 46 -7.26 2.15 4.42
C GLU A 46 -7.53 1.25 3.20
N LEU A 47 -6.89 0.08 3.16
CA LEU A 47 -7.00 -0.87 2.05
C LEU A 47 -8.40 -1.46 1.92
N VAL A 48 -9.06 -1.78 3.03
CA VAL A 48 -10.42 -2.32 3.06
C VAL A 48 -11.42 -1.28 2.52
N VAL A 49 -11.27 -0.01 2.90
CA VAL A 49 -12.13 1.06 2.38
C VAL A 49 -11.90 1.25 0.88
N ALA A 50 -10.65 1.28 0.42
CA ALA A 50 -10.32 1.41 -1.00
C ALA A 50 -10.90 0.25 -1.83
N LEU A 51 -10.78 -0.99 -1.34
CA LEU A 51 -11.38 -2.19 -1.94
C LEU A 51 -12.90 -2.10 -2.00
N LYS A 52 -13.53 -1.73 -0.87
CA LYS A 52 -14.99 -1.67 -0.75
C LYS A 52 -15.61 -0.63 -1.68
N LEU A 53 -14.93 0.51 -1.85
CA LEU A 53 -15.39 1.61 -2.71
C LEU A 53 -14.95 1.45 -4.17
N GLY A 54 -14.02 0.54 -4.46
CA GLY A 54 -13.44 0.41 -5.80
C GLY A 54 -12.70 1.68 -6.21
N THR A 55 -11.93 2.27 -5.29
CA THR A 55 -11.20 3.52 -5.55
C THR A 55 -10.20 3.30 -6.70
N PRO A 56 -10.16 4.20 -7.71
CA PRO A 56 -9.21 4.08 -8.81
C PRO A 56 -7.75 4.18 -8.32
N LEU A 57 -6.85 3.37 -8.89
CA LEU A 57 -5.44 3.32 -8.49
C LEU A 57 -4.71 4.66 -8.60
N ARG A 58 -5.06 5.49 -9.58
CA ARG A 58 -4.48 6.84 -9.72
C ARG A 58 -4.80 7.75 -8.54
N GLU A 59 -5.99 7.61 -7.96
CA GLU A 59 -6.41 8.43 -6.81
C GLU A 59 -5.69 7.94 -5.56
N LEU A 60 -5.49 6.62 -5.42
CA LEU A 60 -4.70 6.03 -4.34
C LEU A 60 -3.21 6.40 -4.44
N ALA A 61 -2.68 6.50 -5.66
CA ALA A 61 -1.30 6.93 -5.91
C ALA A 61 -1.07 8.42 -5.61
N ASP A 62 -2.10 9.25 -5.73
CA ASP A 62 -2.03 10.69 -5.41
C ASP A 62 -2.15 10.98 -3.89
N VAL A 63 -2.44 9.97 -3.06
CA VAL A 63 -2.52 10.14 -1.60
C VAL A 63 -1.15 10.47 -1.03
N ILE A 64 -1.06 11.60 -0.34
CA ILE A 64 0.12 11.97 0.44
C ILE A 64 0.10 11.21 1.78
N HIS A 65 0.78 10.07 1.83
CA HIS A 65 0.96 9.34 3.10
C HIS A 65 1.94 10.07 4.04
N PRO A 66 1.67 10.11 5.36
CA PRO A 66 2.54 10.74 6.33
C PRO A 66 3.96 10.14 6.38
N PHE A 67 4.96 10.96 6.75
CA PHE A 67 6.34 10.52 6.91
C PHE A 67 6.92 10.92 8.27
N PRO A 68 7.62 10.02 9.01
CA PRO A 68 7.74 8.57 8.79
C PRO A 68 6.59 7.78 9.43
N ALA A 69 5.73 7.16 8.61
CA ALA A 69 4.63 6.29 9.06
C ALA A 69 4.67 4.91 8.37
N PHE A 70 4.05 3.90 8.99
CA PHE A 70 4.05 2.53 8.45
C PHE A 70 3.26 2.41 7.14
N ASN A 71 2.17 3.17 6.98
CA ASN A 71 1.40 3.20 5.73
C ASN A 71 2.11 3.97 4.61
N ARG A 72 3.24 4.64 4.85
CA ARG A 72 3.99 5.35 3.79
C ARG A 72 4.40 4.44 2.63
N VAL A 73 4.63 3.17 2.91
CA VAL A 73 4.93 2.12 1.94
C VAL A 73 3.84 2.00 0.85
N LEU A 74 2.59 2.33 1.18
CA LEU A 74 1.46 2.22 0.26
C LEU A 74 1.58 3.20 -0.92
N GLY A 75 2.01 4.45 -0.70
CA GLY A 75 2.11 5.44 -1.77
C GLY A 75 3.01 4.96 -2.92
N ALA A 76 4.24 4.54 -2.63
CA ALA A 76 5.14 4.01 -3.65
C ALA A 76 4.61 2.72 -4.30
N ALA A 77 3.91 1.87 -3.54
CA ALA A 77 3.29 0.66 -4.06
C ALA A 77 2.14 0.96 -5.02
N PHE A 78 1.31 1.96 -4.71
CA PHE A 78 0.21 2.41 -5.56
C PHE A 78 0.72 3.08 -6.83
N GLU A 79 1.72 3.95 -6.75
CA GLU A 79 2.38 4.54 -7.93
C GLU A 79 2.94 3.44 -8.87
N GLN A 80 3.65 2.46 -8.30
CA GLN A 80 4.19 1.34 -9.06
C GLN A 80 3.09 0.45 -9.67
N LEU A 81 1.98 0.25 -8.97
CA LEU A 81 0.88 -0.57 -9.48
C LEU A 81 0.08 0.17 -10.56
N ALA A 82 -0.20 1.47 -10.37
CA ALA A 82 -0.91 2.32 -11.31
C ALA A 82 -0.17 2.40 -12.67
N SER A 83 1.17 2.49 -12.65
CA SER A 83 2.00 2.51 -13.87
C SER A 83 2.04 1.18 -14.64
N LYS A 84 1.57 0.07 -14.06
CA LYS A 84 1.47 -1.23 -14.74
C LYS A 84 0.07 -1.51 -15.31
N VAL A 85 -0.92 -0.76 -14.83
CA VAL A 85 -2.33 -0.90 -15.21
C VAL A 85 -2.70 0.11 -16.30
N THR A 86 -2.05 1.27 -16.32
CA THR A 86 -2.10 2.27 -17.40
C THR A 86 -1.12 1.91 -18.51
#